data_AF-A0A3B8YVQ5-F1
#
_entry.id   AF-A0A3B8YVQ5-F1
#
_cell.length_a   1.000
_cell.length_b   1.000
_cell.length_c   1.000
_cell.angle_alpha   90.00
_cell.angle_beta   90.00
_cell.angle_gamma   90.00
#
_symmetry.space_group_name_H-M   'P 1'
#
loop_
_entity.id
_entity.type
_entity.pdbx_description
1 polymer ?
#
loop_
_entity_poly.entity_id
_entity_poly.type
_entity_poly.pdbx_seq_one_letter_code
_entity_poly.pdbx_strand_id
1 'polypeptide(L)' 'ANERENLVFLLWGAYAQRKGSVVDTNRHLVLKSPHPSPLSAHRGFFGNKHFSKTNTYLRAHGISPIDW' A
#
# COMPACT_ATOMS: atom_id res chain seq x y z
N ALA A 1 -12.93 -7.79 17.03
CA ALA A 1 -12.45 -6.83 16.01
C ALA A 1 -13.18 -7.16 14.72
N ASN A 2 -13.77 -6.18 14.03
CA ASN A 2 -14.51 -6.47 12.80
C ASN A 2 -13.51 -6.82 11.70
N GLU A 3 -13.63 -8.01 11.11
CA GLU A 3 -12.87 -8.38 9.93
C GLU A 3 -13.30 -7.50 8.75
N ARG A 4 -12.32 -6.96 8.02
CA ARG A 4 -12.54 -6.12 6.84
C ARG A 4 -11.81 -6.75 5.67
N GLU A 5 -12.46 -6.80 4.52
CA GLU A 5 -11.91 -7.29 3.25
C GLU A 5 -11.40 -6.15 2.37
N ASN A 6 -10.59 -6.47 1.37
CA ASN A 6 -10.15 -5.53 0.33
C ASN A 6 -9.46 -4.27 0.88
N LEU A 7 -8.71 -4.41 1.97
CA LEU A 7 -7.89 -3.35 2.51
C LEU A 7 -6.64 -3.12 1.65
N VAL A 8 -6.11 -1.90 1.70
CA VAL A 8 -4.86 -1.53 1.04
C VAL A 8 -3.82 -1.12 2.07
N PHE A 9 -2.67 -1.80 2.08
CA PHE A 9 -1.55 -1.53 2.97
C PHE A 9 -0.39 -0.90 2.20
N LEU A 10 -0.05 0.35 2.54
CA LEU A 10 1.11 1.05 2.00
C LEU A 10 2.31 0.86 2.94
N LEU A 11 3.23 -0.02 2.56
CA LEU A 11 4.38 -0.38 3.40
C LEU A 11 5.66 0.28 2.87
N TRP A 12 5.95 1.47 3.40
CA TRP A 12 7.11 2.26 2.99
C TRP A 12 8.29 2.07 3.94
N GLY A 13 9.37 1.50 3.42
CA GLY A 13 10.58 1.19 4.18
C GLY A 13 10.57 -0.20 4.82
N ALA A 14 11.78 -0.69 5.15
CA ALA A 14 12.00 -2.07 5.57
C ALA A 14 11.25 -2.45 6.85
N TYR A 15 11.13 -1.52 7.81
CA TYR A 15 10.41 -1.77 9.05
C TYR A 15 8.91 -2.02 8.82
N ALA A 16 8.26 -1.18 8.00
CA ALA A 16 6.86 -1.34 7.64
C ALA A 16 6.62 -2.65 6.86
N GLN A 17 7.53 -2.98 5.93
CA GLN A 17 7.45 -4.22 5.16
C GLN A 17 7.59 -5.47 6.03
N ARG A 18 8.47 -5.45 7.04
CA ARG A 18 8.60 -6.54 8.02
C ARG A 18 7.34 -6.69 8.86
N LYS A 19 6.75 -5.59 9.34
CA LYS A 19 5.50 -5.65 10.12
C LYS A 19 4.31 -6.14 9.30
N GLY A 20 4.22 -5.73 8.04
CA GLY A 20 3.14 -6.14 7.15
C GLY A 20 3.31 -7.53 6.54
N SER A 21 4.30 -8.34 6.93
CA SER A 21 4.43 -9.72 6.45
C SER A 21 3.30 -10.63 6.91
N VAL A 22 2.58 -10.24 7.96
CA VAL A 22 1.42 -10.97 8.51
C VAL A 22 0.12 -10.71 7.75
N VAL A 23 0.13 -9.79 6.78
CA VAL A 23 -1.06 -9.44 5.99
C VAL A 23 -1.32 -10.52 4.95
N ASP A 24 -2.55 -11.05 4.92
CA ASP A 24 -3.01 -11.97 3.88
C ASP A 24 -3.18 -11.22 2.55
N THR A 25 -2.27 -11.48 1.61
CA THR A 25 -2.26 -10.84 0.29
C THR A 25 -3.29 -11.41 -0.67
N ASN A 26 -3.98 -12.50 -0.33
CA ASN A 26 -5.11 -13.00 -1.12
C ASN A 26 -6.38 -12.18 -0.85
N ARG A 27 -6.48 -11.60 0.35
CA ARG A 27 -7.63 -10.80 0.82
C ARG A 27 -7.41 -9.29 0.66
N HIS A 28 -6.16 -8.86 0.64
CA HIS A 28 -5.78 -7.44 0.72
C HIS A 28 -4.68 -7.09 -0.26
N LEU A 29 -4.64 -5.84 -0.68
CA LEU A 29 -3.54 -5.32 -1.47
C LEU A 29 -2.41 -4.83 -0.57
N VAL A 30 -1.19 -5.26 -0.85
CA VAL A 30 0.02 -4.76 -0.18
C VAL A 30 0.94 -4.09 -1.21
N LEU A 31 1.17 -2.79 -1.06
CA LEU A 31 2.07 -2.01 -1.92
C LEU A 31 3.34 -1.66 -1.13
N LYS A 32 4.50 -2.09 -1.64
CA LYS A 32 5.80 -1.93 -0.98
C LYS A 32 6.70 -1.00 -1.79
N SER A 33 7.37 -0.06 -1.11
CA SER A 33 8.44 0.74 -1.70
C SER A 33 9.47 1.15 -0.63
N PRO A 34 10.63 1.71 -1.02
CA PRO A 34 11.48 2.46 -0.09
C PRO A 34 10.71 3.56 0.65
N HIS A 35 11.28 4.04 1.76
CA HIS A 35 10.67 5.10 2.56
C HIS A 35 10.74 6.46 1.82
N PRO A 36 9.75 7.36 1.99
CA PRO A 36 9.75 8.71 1.41
C PRO A 36 10.88 9.65 1.90
N SER A 37 11.61 9.25 2.94
CA SER A 37 12.74 10.05 3.45
C SER A 37 13.77 10.31 2.34
N PRO A 38 14.38 11.51 2.28
CA PRO A 38 15.41 11.84 1.29
C PRO A 38 16.54 10.79 1.17
N LEU A 39 16.87 10.12 2.27
CA LEU A 39 17.90 9.08 2.33
C LEU A 39 17.61 7.86 1.44
N SER A 40 16.34 7.61 1.11
CA SER A 40 15.91 6.41 0.38
C SER A 40 14.92 6.66 -0.76
N ALA A 41 14.33 7.86 -0.87
CA ALA A 41 13.23 8.11 -1.79
C ALA A 41 13.61 7.90 -3.27
N HIS A 42 14.83 8.29 -3.63
CA HIS A 42 15.37 8.10 -4.98
C HIS A 42 15.60 6.64 -5.37
N ARG A 43 15.60 5.71 -4.39
CA ARG A 43 15.78 4.26 -4.64
C ARG A 43 14.49 3.55 -5.07
N GLY A 44 13.40 4.29 -5.31
CA GLY A 44 12.15 3.74 -5.83
C GLY A 44 10.87 4.15 -5.10
N PHE A 45 10.91 5.18 -4.23
CA PHE A 45 9.68 5.79 -3.72
C PHE A 45 9.08 6.72 -4.79
N PHE A 46 9.89 7.62 -5.36
CA PHE A 46 9.42 8.48 -6.44
C PHE A 46 8.99 7.66 -7.66
N GLY A 47 7.81 7.97 -8.19
CA GLY A 47 7.24 7.23 -9.33
C GLY A 47 6.59 5.89 -8.98
N ASN A 48 6.51 5.49 -7.71
CA ASN A 48 5.90 4.20 -7.31
C ASN A 48 4.39 4.10 -7.66
N LYS A 49 3.72 5.26 -7.81
CA LYS A 49 2.29 5.41 -8.13
C LYS A 49 1.36 4.73 -7.11
N HIS A 50 1.73 4.69 -5.83
CA HIS A 50 0.96 3.97 -4.82
C HIS A 50 -0.47 4.52 -4.65
N PHE A 51 -0.65 5.84 -4.63
CA PHE A 51 -1.98 6.45 -4.45
C PHE A 51 -2.96 6.07 -5.57
N SER A 52 -2.53 6.15 -6.83
CA SER A 52 -3.37 5.77 -7.97
C SER A 52 -3.59 4.25 -8.04
N LYS A 53 -2.58 3.43 -7.72
CA LYS A 53 -2.74 1.97 -7.59
C LYS A 53 -3.75 1.59 -6.51
N THR A 54 -3.72 2.27 -5.36
CA THR A 54 -4.72 2.12 -4.30
C THR A 54 -6.12 2.38 -4.84
N ASN A 55 -6.34 3.53 -5.46
CA ASN A 55 -7.67 3.86 -6.00
C ASN A 55 -8.12 2.92 -7.12
N THR A 56 -7.19 2.41 -7.94
CA THR A 56 -7.51 1.38 -8.95
C THR A 56 -7.98 0.08 -8.29
N TYR A 57 -7.31 -0.37 -7.23
CA TYR A 57 -7.72 -1.56 -6.50
C TYR A 57 -9.07 -1.38 -5.78
N LEU A 58 -9.28 -0.24 -5.13
CA LEU A 58 -10.55 0.07 -4.47
C LEU A 58 -11.71 0.04 -5.48
N ARG A 59 -11.54 0.72 -6.62
CA ARG A 59 -12.55 0.71 -7.70
C ARG A 59 -12.83 -0.70 -8.22
N ALA A 60 -11.81 -1.53 -8.40
CA ALA A 60 -11.98 -2.92 -8.86
C ALA A 60 -12.82 -3.76 -7.88
N HIS A 61 -12.87 -3.39 -6.60
CA HIS A 61 -13.68 -4.06 -5.57
C HIS A 61 -14.96 -3.28 -5.22
N GLY A 62 -15.37 -2.31 -6.06
CA GLY A 62 -16.58 -1.53 -5.84
C GLY A 62 -16.50 -0.56 -4.64
N ILE A 63 -15.30 -0.27 -4.14
CA ILE A 63 -15.07 0.65 -3.03
C ILE A 63 -14.76 2.04 -3.59
N SER A 64 -15.39 3.07 -3.03
CA SER A 64 -15.13 4.46 -3.42
C SER A 64 -13.64 4.79 -3.29
N PRO A 65 -13.03 5.43 -4.31
CA PRO A 65 -11.64 5.84 -4.24
C PRO A 65 -11.43 6.90 -3.15
N ILE A 66 -10.20 6.98 -2.66
CA ILE A 66 -9.79 8.03 -1.72
C ILE A 66 -9.51 9.31 -2.50
N ASP A 67 -10.04 10.43 -2.03
CA ASP A 67 -9.58 11.76 -2.41
C ASP A 67 -8.34 12.09 -1.56
N TRP A 68 -7.16 12.09 -2.19
CA TRP A 68 -5.85 12.15 -1.54
C TRP A 68 -5.34 13.59 -1.42
#